data_AF-A0A177KWL1-F1
#
_entry.id   AF-A0A177KWL1-F1
#
_cell.length_a   1.000
_cell.length_b   1.000
_cell.length_c   1.000
_cell.angle_alpha   90.00
_cell.angle_beta   90.00
_cell.angle_gamma   90.00
#
_symmetry.space_group_name_H-M   'P 1'
#
loop_
_entity.id
_entity.type
_entity.pdbx_description
1 polymer ?
#
loop_
_entity_poly.entity_id
_entity_poly.type
_entity_poly.pdbx_seq_one_letter_code
_entity_poly.pdbx_strand_id
1 'polypeptide(L)'
;MEETLIIEHEEMLRKAMLSSNLKTLDEMIHDDLIFVNHFGQILTKEADIEAHRSRVLNFTDIEVMDQRVKLLDRSAVTVTRVSLKGTVGADSIENEKPPWCSKGGLHPKNINC
;
A
#
# COMPACT_ATOMS: atom_id res chain seq x y z
N MET A 1 8.62 -2.27 21.24
CA MET A 1 8.01 -1.74 20.01
C MET A 1 6.52 -1.75 20.24
N GLU A 2 5.84 -0.61 20.05
CA GLU A 2 4.39 -0.51 20.24
C GLU A 2 3.68 -0.68 18.89
N GLU A 3 2.54 -1.37 18.90
CA GLU A 3 1.74 -1.62 17.68
C GLU A 3 1.25 -0.33 17.04
N THR A 4 0.86 0.66 17.85
CA THR A 4 0.44 1.99 17.42
C THR A 4 1.50 2.70 16.57
N LEU A 5 2.77 2.63 16.97
CA LEU A 5 3.88 3.23 16.21
C LEU A 5 4.03 2.59 14.83
N ILE A 6 3.82 1.27 14.72
CA ILE A 6 3.87 0.56 13.44
C ILE A 6 2.72 1.00 12.53
N ILE A 7 1.51 1.11 13.08
CA ILE A 7 0.34 1.60 12.33
C ILE A 7 0.58 3.04 11.83
N GLU A 8 1.18 3.90 12.64
CA GLU A 8 1.53 5.27 12.25
C GLU A 8 2.56 5.28 11.10
N HIS A 9 3.57 4.42 11.14
CA HIS A 9 4.57 4.32 10.08
C HIS A 9 3.97 3.74 8.78
N GLU A 10 3.06 2.76 8.87
CA GLU A 10 2.32 2.25 7.71
C GLU A 10 1.42 3.33 7.09
N GLU A 11 0.78 4.16 7.92
CA GLU A 11 -0.02 5.31 7.48
C GLU A 11 0.83 6.36 6.76
N MET A 12 2.02 6.66 7.30
CA MET A 12 3.00 7.55 6.67
C MET A 12 3.48 7.01 5.32
N LEU A 13 3.81 5.71 5.27
CA LEU A 13 4.27 5.04 4.05
C LEU A 13 3.18 5.12 2.97
N ARG A 14 1.93 4.78 3.31
CA ARG A 14 0.80 4.86 2.37
C ARG A 14 0.62 6.27 1.82
N LYS A 15 0.67 7.30 2.67
CA LYS A 15 0.56 8.70 2.25
C LYS A 15 1.71 9.12 1.35
N ALA A 16 2.92 8.67 1.65
CA ALA A 16 4.10 8.93 0.82
C ALA A 16 3.97 8.25 -0.55
N MET A 17 3.50 7.01 -0.61
CA MET A 17 3.22 6.30 -1.88
C MET A 17 2.13 7.00 -2.70
N LEU A 18 1.02 7.38 -2.07
CA LEU A 18 -0.11 8.04 -2.75
C LEU A 18 0.26 9.41 -3.32
N SER A 19 1.10 10.18 -2.61
CA SER A 19 1.57 11.48 -3.07
C SER A 19 2.87 11.43 -3.89
N SER A 20 3.44 10.23 -4.08
CA SER A 20 4.80 10.03 -4.63
C SER A 20 5.84 10.93 -3.97
N ASN A 21 5.78 11.07 -2.64
CA ASN A 21 6.72 11.87 -1.86
C ASN A 21 8.06 11.13 -1.72
N LEU A 22 8.93 11.32 -2.70
CA LEU A 22 10.22 10.64 -2.83
C LEU A 22 11.12 10.83 -1.59
N LYS A 23 11.09 12.02 -0.97
CA LYS A 23 11.91 12.29 0.21
C LYS A 23 11.48 11.42 1.38
N THR A 24 10.19 11.36 1.67
CA THR A 24 9.67 10.55 2.77
C THR A 24 9.85 9.06 2.50
N LEU A 25 9.66 8.60 1.25
CA LEU A 25 9.95 7.21 0.89
C LEU A 25 11.43 6.86 1.11
N ASP A 26 12.35 7.73 0.68
CA ASP A 26 13.79 7.54 0.85
C ASP A 26 14.22 7.48 2.34
N GLU A 27 13.61 8.30 3.20
CA GLU A 27 13.87 8.30 4.64
C GLU A 27 13.29 7.07 5.36
N MET A 28 12.15 6.55 4.90
CA MET A 28 11.43 5.46 5.57
C MET A 28 11.89 4.06 5.14
N ILE A 29 12.33 3.91 3.89
CA ILE A 29 12.70 2.62 3.32
C ILE A 29 14.19 2.38 3.56
N HIS A 30 14.53 1.24 4.15
CA HIS A 30 15.92 0.83 4.38
C HIS A 30 16.64 0.51 3.05
N ASP A 31 17.93 0.82 2.97
CA ASP A 31 18.74 0.63 1.74
C ASP A 31 18.77 -0.84 1.28
N ASP A 32 18.77 -1.78 2.23
CA ASP A 32 18.69 -3.23 1.98
C ASP A 32 17.26 -3.75 1.67
N LEU A 33 16.35 -2.90 1.16
CA LEU A 33 14.99 -3.34 0.80
C LEU A 33 15.02 -4.48 -0.23
N ILE A 34 14.27 -5.54 0.05
CA ILE A 34 13.90 -6.59 -0.90
C ILE A 34 12.40 -6.51 -1.10
N PHE A 35 11.96 -5.84 -2.18
CA PHE A 35 10.54 -5.73 -2.52
C PHE A 35 10.17 -6.73 -3.61
N VAL A 36 9.14 -7.54 -3.36
CA VAL A 36 8.59 -8.46 -4.35
C VAL A 36 7.28 -7.91 -4.88
N ASN A 37 7.25 -7.55 -6.16
CA ASN A 37 6.03 -7.02 -6.78
C ASN A 37 5.05 -8.14 -7.18
N HIS A 38 3.89 -7.75 -7.71
CA HIS A 38 2.84 -8.70 -8.12
C HIS A 38 3.21 -9.59 -9.33
N PHE A 39 4.29 -9.27 -10.05
CA PHE A 39 4.87 -10.14 -11.08
C PHE A 39 5.90 -11.12 -10.53
N GLY A 40 6.18 -11.11 -9.22
CA GLY A 40 7.21 -11.93 -8.59
C GLY A 40 8.64 -11.43 -8.83
N GLN A 41 8.81 -10.18 -9.31
CA GLN A 41 10.13 -9.58 -9.50
C GLN A 41 10.65 -9.04 -8.17
N ILE A 42 11.95 -9.17 -7.94
CA ILE A 42 12.66 -8.61 -6.78
C ILE A 42 13.24 -7.25 -7.18
N LEU A 43 12.91 -6.21 -6.42
CA LEU A 43 13.33 -4.82 -6.63
C LEU A 43 14.08 -4.29 -5.40
N THR A 44 15.07 -3.43 -5.65
CA THR A 44 15.80 -2.68 -4.62
C THR A 44 15.05 -1.39 -4.25
N LYS A 45 15.50 -0.71 -3.18
CA LYS A 45 15.02 0.63 -2.81
C LYS A 45 15.11 1.63 -3.96
N GLU A 46 16.23 1.68 -4.67
CA GLU A 46 16.45 2.64 -5.76
C GLU A 46 15.46 2.39 -6.90
N ALA A 47 15.20 1.12 -7.22
CA ALA A 47 14.25 0.75 -8.26
C ALA A 47 12.80 1.10 -7.88
N ASP A 48 12.42 0.90 -6.61
CA ASP A 48 11.11 1.28 -6.08
C ASP A 48 10.90 2.80 -6.10
N ILE A 49 11.89 3.56 -5.60
CA ILE A 49 11.86 5.03 -5.62
C ILE A 49 11.83 5.56 -7.07
N GLU A 50 12.57 4.95 -7.99
CA GLU A 50 12.57 5.35 -9.39
C GLU A 50 11.21 5.08 -10.07
N ALA A 51 10.50 4.01 -9.70
CA ALA A 51 9.15 3.76 -10.19
C ALA A 51 8.19 4.89 -9.80
N HIS A 52 8.31 5.43 -8.58
CA HIS A 52 7.57 6.61 -8.13
C HIS A 52 8.06 7.91 -8.82
N ARG A 53 9.38 8.10 -8.98
CA ARG A 53 9.96 9.30 -9.61
C ARG A 53 9.54 9.45 -11.07
N SER A 54 9.64 8.36 -11.81
CA SER A 54 9.27 8.30 -13.23
C SER A 54 7.76 8.31 -13.46
N ARG A 55 6.96 8.17 -12.40
CA ARG A 55 5.50 7.93 -12.43
C ARG A 55 5.10 6.68 -13.21
N VAL A 56 6.03 5.76 -13.45
CA VAL A 56 5.69 4.41 -13.92
C VAL A 56 4.77 3.75 -12.90
N LEU A 57 5.00 3.95 -11.60
CA LEU A 57 4.06 3.63 -10.54
C LEU A 57 3.39 4.90 -10.04
N ASN A 58 2.07 5.00 -10.22
CA ASN A 58 1.31 6.16 -9.76
C ASN A 58 -0.03 5.72 -9.17
N PHE A 59 -0.14 5.84 -7.84
CA PHE A 59 -1.38 5.54 -7.14
C PHE A 59 -2.29 6.78 -7.12
N THR A 60 -3.57 6.56 -7.38
CA THR A 60 -4.62 7.58 -7.25
C THR A 60 -5.51 7.33 -6.05
N ASP A 61 -5.57 6.10 -5.56
CA ASP A 61 -6.27 5.74 -4.32
C ASP A 61 -5.64 4.51 -3.66
N ILE A 62 -5.51 4.54 -2.34
CA ILE A 62 -5.08 3.40 -1.52
C ILE A 62 -5.96 3.36 -0.27
N GLU A 63 -6.95 2.47 -0.28
CA GLU A 63 -7.88 2.27 0.81
C GLU A 63 -7.51 1.00 1.60
N VAL A 64 -7.26 1.15 2.90
CA VAL A 64 -6.91 0.04 3.80
C VAL A 64 -8.20 -0.65 4.25
N MET A 65 -8.35 -1.93 3.91
CA MET A 65 -9.54 -2.73 4.23
C MET A 65 -9.38 -3.60 5.48
N ASP A 66 -8.16 -4.13 5.68
CA ASP A 66 -7.79 -4.93 6.86
C ASP A 66 -6.29 -4.73 7.09
N GLN A 67 -5.87 -4.60 8.34
CA GLN A 67 -4.47 -4.52 8.71
C GLN A 67 -4.22 -5.31 9.99
N ARG A 68 -3.20 -6.15 9.97
CA ARG A 68 -2.76 -6.93 11.13
C ARG A 68 -1.29 -6.66 11.38
N VAL A 69 -0.95 -6.41 12.64
CA VAL A 69 0.43 -6.23 13.08
C VAL A 69 0.80 -7.39 13.99
N LYS A 70 1.93 -8.03 13.70
CA LYS A 70 2.56 -9.00 14.58
C LYS A 70 3.87 -8.45 15.07
N LEU A 71 3.91 -8.08 16.35
CA LEU A 71 5.14 -7.68 17.02
C LEU A 71 6.05 -8.90 17.26
N LEU A 72 7.34 -8.70 16.99
CA LEU A 72 8.45 -9.59 17.29
C LEU A 72 9.43 -8.86 18.22
N ASP A 73 10.46 -9.54 18.72
CA ASP A 73 11.38 -8.98 19.73
C ASP A 73 12.05 -7.67 19.27
N ARG A 74 12.42 -7.59 17.99
CA ARG A 74 13.17 -6.46 17.41
C ARG A 74 12.57 -5.91 16.11
N SER A 75 11.42 -6.41 15.70
CA SER A 75 10.77 -6.05 14.44
C SER A 75 9.26 -6.23 14.54
N ALA A 76 8.55 -5.85 13.49
CA ALA A 76 7.15 -6.16 13.31
C ALA A 76 6.92 -6.70 11.90
N VAL A 77 5.90 -7.54 11.76
CA VAL A 77 5.38 -7.96 10.46
C VAL A 77 3.98 -7.38 10.31
N THR A 78 3.73 -6.72 9.20
CA THR A 78 2.41 -6.18 8.86
C THR A 78 1.83 -6.99 7.70
N VAL A 79 0.53 -7.26 7.78
CA VAL A 79 -0.24 -7.86 6.69
C VAL A 79 -1.42 -6.94 6.44
N THR A 80 -1.40 -6.24 5.31
CA THR A 80 -2.39 -5.23 4.96
C THR A 80 -3.09 -5.63 3.67
N ARG A 81 -4.43 -5.67 3.70
CA ARG A 81 -5.25 -5.78 2.50
C ARG A 81 -5.70 -4.39 2.08
N VAL A 82 -5.40 -4.01 0.85
CA VAL A 82 -5.73 -2.71 0.29
C VAL A 82 -6.58 -2.82 -0.98
N SER A 83 -7.52 -1.90 -1.15
CA SER A 83 -8.10 -1.57 -2.46
C SER A 83 -7.22 -0.51 -3.10
N LEU A 84 -6.78 -0.75 -4.33
CA LEU A 84 -5.82 0.09 -5.03
C LEU A 84 -6.42 0.61 -6.33
N LYS A 85 -6.17 1.89 -6.60
CA LYS A 85 -6.36 2.50 -7.92
C LYS A 85 -5.11 3.24 -8.34
N GLY A 86 -4.80 3.18 -9.63
CA GLY A 86 -3.63 3.84 -10.17
C GLY A 86 -3.19 3.27 -11.50
N THR A 87 -1.91 3.41 -11.80
CA THR A 87 -1.28 2.88 -13.01
C THR A 87 0.08 2.29 -12.71
N VAL A 88 0.41 1.23 -13.44
CA VAL A 88 1.76 0.64 -13.54
C VAL A 88 2.15 0.59 -15.01
N GLY A 89 3.07 1.45 -15.43
CA GLY A 89 3.41 1.62 -16.84
C GLY A 89 2.20 2.11 -17.63
N ALA A 90 1.72 1.28 -18.56
CA ALA A 90 0.53 1.56 -19.36
C ALA A 90 -0.76 0.94 -18.79
N ASP A 91 -0.64 0.05 -17.80
CA ASP A 91 -1.75 -0.72 -17.27
C ASP A 91 -2.41 0.00 -16.09
N SER A 92 -3.74 0.04 -16.10
CA SER A 92 -4.51 0.56 -14.97
C SER A 92 -4.64 -0.49 -13.87
N ILE A 93 -4.39 -0.06 -12.64
CA ILE A 93 -4.79 -0.81 -11.45
C ILE A 93 -6.18 -0.33 -11.08
N GLU A 94 -7.15 -1.22 -11.11
CA GLU A 94 -8.43 -1.04 -10.44
C GLU A 94 -8.84 -2.39 -9.87
N ASN A 95 -8.75 -2.53 -8.55
CA ASN A 95 -9.35 -3.69 -7.91
C ASN A 95 -10.87 -3.58 -8.00
N GLU A 96 -11.53 -4.65 -8.46
CA GLU A 96 -12.99 -4.70 -8.46
C GLU A 96 -13.50 -4.44 -7.04
N LYS A 97 -14.33 -3.40 -6.90
CA LYS A 97 -15.10 -3.21 -5.66
C LYS A 97 -15.82 -4.53 -5.40
N PRO A 98 -15.80 -5.06 -4.17
CA PRO A 98 -16.48 -6.29 -3.88
C PRO A 98 -17.92 -6.23 -4.41
N PRO A 99 -18.45 -7.31 -5.02
CA PRO A 99 -19.70 -7.26 -5.77
C PRO A 99 -20.89 -6.73 -4.95
N TRP A 100 -20.84 -6.82 -3.62
CA TRP A 100 -21.84 -6.27 -2.71
C TRP A 100 -21.84 -4.73 -2.59
N CYS A 101 -20.79 -4.04 -3.03
CA CYS A 101 -20.71 -2.56 -3.03
C CYS A 101 -21.13 -1.92 -4.35
N SER A 102 -21.49 -2.70 -5.36
CA SER A 102 -21.82 -2.21 -6.70
C SER A 102 -23.34 -2.27 -6.95
N LYS A 103 -24.04 -1.19 -6.56
CA LYS A 103 -25.44 -0.81 -6.86
C LYS A 103 -26.58 -1.57 -6.14
N GLY A 104 -27.30 -0.82 -5.29
CA GLY A 104 -28.77 -0.80 -5.26
C GLY A 104 -29.55 -1.92 -4.55
N GLY A 105 -28.89 -2.86 -3.88
CA GLY A 105 -29.58 -3.88 -3.09
C GLY A 105 -29.81 -3.42 -1.64
N LEU A 106 -31.04 -3.53 -1.13
CA LEU A 106 -31.34 -3.39 0.29
C LEU A 106 -30.44 -4.35 1.09
N HIS A 107 -29.44 -3.81 1.79
CA HIS A 107 -28.60 -4.60 2.68
C HIS A 107 -28.45 -3.97 4.07
N PRO A 108 -28.29 -4.81 5.10
CA PRO A 108 -28.36 -4.41 6.51
C PRO A 108 -27.24 -3.42 6.84
N LYS A 109 -27.56 -2.43 7.69
CA LYS A 109 -26.75 -1.24 8.02
C LYS A 109 -25.36 -1.49 8.66
N ASN A 110 -24.83 -2.72 8.63
CA ASN A 110 -23.62 -3.13 9.34
C ASN A 110 -22.51 -3.70 8.43
N ILE A 111 -22.52 -3.38 7.14
CA ILE A 111 -21.44 -3.79 6.22
C ILE A 111 -20.82 -2.52 5.65
N ASN A 112 -19.55 -2.26 6.00
CA ASN A 112 -18.81 -1.15 5.42
C ASN A 112 -18.47 -1.48 3.97
N CYS A 113 -19.06 -0.68 3.06
CA CYS A 113 -18.41 -0.22 1.86
C CYS A 113 -17.58 1.03 2.21
#